data_AF-A0A1B0A181-F1
#
_entry.id   AF-A0A1B0A181-F1
#
_cell.length_a   1.000
_cell.length_b   1.000
_cell.length_c   1.000
_cell.angle_alpha   90.00
_cell.angle_beta   90.00
_cell.angle_gamma   90.00
#
_symmetry.space_group_name_H-M   'P 1'
#
loop_
_entity.id
_entity.type
_entity.pdbx_description
1 polymer ?
#
loop_
_entity_poly.entity_id
_entity_poly.type
_entity_poly.pdbx_seq_one_letter_code
_entity_poly.pdbx_strand_id
1 'polypeptide(L)'
;MVLCLCFSNFFFFFFCSMEYQVIPVKRFDEVIEHLRQNFFADEPLNKAVNLCKRGEGHKYLEEHSLKTLEANLSVMAVSDANEIAGVVLNGILRPGDLQAAKKKLQTKDDEKYRKIFQLLYDHNLQTDIFEYFKIDKAFDMSILSVDEKFRGKGIAKHLVENSESLAKKHGFKLLKADATGVFSQKIFKSAGFEVLHEQYYNKYVDNDNEIILPVESPHIKLQLLYKRLD
;
A
#
# COMPACT_ATOMS: atom_id res chain seq x y z
N MET A 1 56.13 0.99 33.81
CA MET A 1 56.34 1.53 32.44
C MET A 1 56.62 0.31 31.57
N VAL A 2 55.66 -0.28 30.87
CA VAL A 2 54.85 0.26 29.77
C VAL A 2 53.43 -0.33 29.89
N LEU A 3 52.41 0.53 30.01
CA LEU A 3 51.02 0.12 29.82
C LEU A 3 50.71 0.26 28.33
N CYS A 4 50.32 -0.85 27.71
CA CYS A 4 49.84 -0.90 26.34
C CYS A 4 48.41 -0.30 26.30
N LEU A 5 48.23 0.80 25.58
CA LEU A 5 46.93 1.41 25.30
C LEU A 5 46.29 0.70 24.11
N CYS A 6 45.27 -0.12 24.36
CA CYS A 6 44.29 -0.49 23.33
C CYS A 6 43.13 0.50 23.39
N PHE A 7 43.08 1.42 22.43
CA PHE A 7 41.89 2.22 22.14
C PHE A 7 40.89 1.34 21.39
N SER A 8 39.79 0.96 22.03
CA SER A 8 38.62 0.39 21.38
C SER A 8 37.74 1.53 20.83
N ASN A 9 37.71 1.65 19.50
CA ASN A 9 36.71 2.45 18.78
C ASN A 9 35.31 1.86 19.02
N PHE A 10 34.57 2.40 19.98
CA PHE A 10 33.13 2.21 20.07
C PHE A 10 32.45 3.14 19.05
N PHE A 11 32.18 2.61 17.85
CA PHE A 11 31.17 3.18 16.97
C PHE A 11 29.81 2.99 17.65
N PHE A 12 29.29 4.02 18.31
CA PHE A 12 27.89 4.10 18.68
C PHE A 12 27.08 4.26 17.38
N PHE A 13 26.67 3.15 16.78
CA PHE A 13 25.54 3.18 15.85
C PHE A 13 24.30 3.51 16.67
N PHE A 14 23.84 4.76 16.58
CA PHE A 14 22.48 5.11 16.96
C PHE A 14 21.54 4.33 16.03
N PHE A 15 21.08 3.16 16.47
CA PHE A 15 19.93 2.51 15.85
C PHE A 15 18.73 3.42 16.15
N CYS A 16 18.24 4.12 15.13
CA CYS A 16 16.95 4.79 15.21
C CYS A 16 15.89 3.71 15.47
N SER A 17 15.29 3.71 16.67
CA SER A 17 14.17 2.82 16.94
C SER A 17 12.94 3.26 16.15
N MET A 18 12.08 2.29 15.85
CA MET A 18 10.81 2.52 15.18
C MET A 18 9.70 1.97 16.08
N GLU A 19 8.74 2.82 16.40
CA GLU A 19 7.49 2.41 17.05
C GLU A 19 6.43 2.12 15.98
N TYR A 20 5.75 0.98 16.08
CA TYR A 20 4.67 0.60 15.19
C TYR A 20 3.35 0.66 15.95
N GLN A 21 2.40 1.44 15.45
CA GLN A 21 1.12 1.64 16.13
C GLN A 21 -0.01 1.91 15.15
N VAL A 22 -1.25 1.62 15.58
CA VAL A 22 -2.46 1.99 14.84
C VAL A 22 -2.50 3.52 14.72
N ILE A 23 -2.82 4.02 13.52
CA ILE A 23 -2.86 5.46 13.24
C ILE A 23 -4.03 6.08 14.00
N PRO A 24 -3.79 6.96 15.00
CA PRO A 24 -4.87 7.65 15.68
C PRO A 24 -5.42 8.79 14.80
N VAL A 25 -6.71 9.12 14.98
CA VAL A 25 -7.42 10.16 14.21
C VAL A 25 -6.64 11.49 14.15
N LYS A 26 -6.02 11.90 15.26
CA LYS A 26 -5.21 13.13 15.35
C LYS A 26 -4.00 13.18 14.43
N ARG A 27 -3.58 12.05 13.83
CA ARG A 27 -2.43 11.95 12.91
C ARG A 27 -2.88 11.82 11.44
N PHE A 28 -4.18 11.84 11.14
CA PHE A 28 -4.67 11.62 9.76
C PHE A 28 -4.09 12.65 8.79
N ASP A 29 -4.05 13.93 9.16
CA ASP A 29 -3.49 14.98 8.31
C ASP A 29 -2.00 14.76 8.02
N GLU A 30 -1.22 14.34 9.03
CA GLU A 30 0.20 14.01 8.85
C GLU A 30 0.40 12.80 7.94
N VAL A 31 -0.51 11.81 7.99
CA VAL A 31 -0.48 10.65 7.10
C VAL A 31 -0.80 11.04 5.67
N ILE A 32 -1.81 11.89 5.47
CA ILE A 32 -2.12 12.42 4.13
C ILE A 32 -0.92 13.19 3.58
N GLU A 33 -0.28 14.04 4.40
CA GLU A 33 0.92 14.75 3.98
C GLU A 33 2.08 13.80 3.65
N HIS A 34 2.31 12.77 4.47
CA HIS A 34 3.27 11.71 4.15
C HIS A 34 3.00 11.07 2.78
N LEU A 35 1.74 10.78 2.45
CA LEU A 35 1.36 10.19 1.16
C LEU A 35 1.56 11.15 -0.01
N ARG A 36 1.28 12.45 0.17
CA ARG A 36 1.55 13.48 -0.86
C ARG A 36 3.04 13.55 -1.20
N GLN A 37 3.90 13.44 -0.19
CA GLN A 37 5.35 13.56 -0.36
C GLN A 37 6.01 12.26 -0.84
N ASN A 38 5.52 11.09 -0.40
CA ASN A 38 6.26 9.84 -0.55
C ASN A 38 5.58 8.77 -1.40
N PHE A 39 4.29 8.92 -1.75
CA PHE A 39 3.52 7.86 -2.40
C PHE A 39 2.77 8.32 -3.66
N PHE A 40 1.88 9.31 -3.59
CA PHE A 40 0.89 9.53 -4.65
C PHE A 40 1.49 9.77 -6.03
N ALA A 41 2.54 10.59 -6.12
CA ALA A 41 3.19 10.91 -7.40
C ALA A 41 4.13 9.80 -7.91
N ASP A 42 4.59 8.92 -7.03
CA ASP A 42 5.55 7.85 -7.35
C ASP A 42 4.89 6.47 -7.48
N GLU A 43 3.61 6.34 -7.14
CA GLU A 43 2.84 5.12 -7.34
C GLU A 43 2.76 4.81 -8.86
N PRO A 44 3.03 3.55 -9.28
CA PRO A 44 3.21 3.21 -10.70
C PRO A 44 2.07 3.64 -11.63
N LEU A 45 0.80 3.45 -11.23
CA LEU A 45 -0.35 3.78 -12.07
C LEU A 45 -0.62 5.28 -12.10
N ASN A 46 -0.49 5.96 -10.96
CA ASN A 46 -0.62 7.41 -10.86
C ASN A 46 0.45 8.11 -11.71
N LYS A 47 1.70 7.64 -11.64
CA LYS A 47 2.81 8.17 -12.42
C LYS A 47 2.61 7.98 -13.92
N ALA A 48 2.14 6.80 -14.35
CA ALA A 48 1.91 6.47 -15.77
C ALA A 48 0.97 7.46 -16.48
N VAL A 49 0.07 8.12 -15.75
CA VAL A 49 -0.87 9.11 -16.31
C VAL A 49 -0.58 10.53 -15.84
N ASN A 50 0.51 10.76 -15.09
CA ASN A 50 0.81 12.03 -14.43
C ASN A 50 -0.41 12.55 -13.65
N LEU A 51 -0.93 11.74 -12.72
CA LEU A 51 -2.16 12.06 -11.99
C LEU A 51 -1.97 13.26 -11.04
N CYS A 52 -0.83 13.35 -10.38
CA CYS A 52 -0.48 14.46 -9.49
C CYS A 52 1.04 14.64 -9.42
N LYS A 53 1.48 15.77 -8.86
CA LYS A 53 2.89 16.03 -8.54
C LYS A 53 3.15 15.81 -7.06
N ARG A 54 4.40 15.52 -6.73
CA ARG A 54 4.85 15.35 -5.35
C ARG A 54 4.50 16.59 -4.52
N GLY A 55 3.87 16.37 -3.38
CA GLY A 55 3.44 17.42 -2.45
C GLY A 55 2.09 18.09 -2.77
N GLU A 56 1.60 18.06 -4.02
CA GLU A 56 0.33 18.71 -4.38
C GLU A 56 -0.91 17.91 -3.96
N GLY A 57 -0.76 16.59 -3.80
CA GLY A 57 -1.86 15.69 -3.49
C GLY A 57 -2.86 15.52 -4.63
N HIS A 58 -3.98 14.86 -4.35
CA HIS A 58 -5.05 14.65 -5.32
C HIS A 58 -6.37 14.37 -4.60
N LYS A 59 -7.40 15.17 -4.88
CA LYS A 59 -8.70 15.12 -4.19
C LYS A 59 -9.23 13.71 -3.99
N TYR A 60 -9.31 12.91 -5.06
CA TYR A 60 -9.89 11.56 -4.95
C TYR A 60 -8.97 10.54 -4.29
N LEU A 61 -7.65 10.72 -4.35
CA LEU A 61 -6.71 9.84 -3.62
C LEU A 61 -6.79 10.14 -2.12
N GLU A 62 -6.92 11.40 -1.74
CA GLU A 62 -7.08 11.82 -0.35
C GLU A 62 -8.44 11.41 0.22
N GLU A 63 -9.53 11.62 -0.53
CA GLU A 63 -10.86 11.11 -0.16
C GLU A 63 -10.81 9.59 0.09
N HIS A 64 -10.15 8.83 -0.79
CA HIS A 64 -10.00 7.39 -0.62
C HIS A 64 -9.17 7.04 0.61
N SER A 65 -8.02 7.71 0.79
CA SER A 65 -7.10 7.47 1.91
C SER A 65 -7.76 7.77 3.26
N LEU A 66 -8.45 8.91 3.38
CA LEU A 66 -9.18 9.30 4.59
C LEU A 66 -10.28 8.28 4.92
N LYS A 67 -11.08 7.87 3.93
CA LYS A 67 -12.10 6.84 4.12
C LYS A 67 -11.49 5.50 4.58
N THR A 68 -10.32 5.13 4.07
CA THR A 68 -9.61 3.93 4.52
C THR A 68 -9.11 4.08 5.96
N LEU A 69 -8.59 5.25 6.33
CA LEU A 69 -8.14 5.54 7.69
C LEU A 69 -9.27 5.45 8.73
N GLU A 70 -10.50 5.82 8.38
CA GLU A 70 -11.70 5.69 9.23
C GLU A 70 -12.00 4.26 9.69
N ALA A 71 -11.47 3.23 9.00
CA ALA A 71 -11.58 1.84 9.44
C ALA A 71 -10.83 1.56 10.74
N ASN A 72 -9.91 2.44 11.17
CA ASN A 72 -9.09 2.31 12.38
C ASN A 72 -8.25 1.02 12.41
N LEU A 73 -7.81 0.57 11.23
CA LEU A 73 -6.96 -0.62 11.04
C LEU A 73 -5.61 -0.29 10.41
N SER A 74 -5.36 0.97 10.07
CA SER A 74 -4.12 1.39 9.43
C SER A 74 -3.00 1.52 10.46
N VAL A 75 -1.77 1.22 10.05
CA VAL A 75 -0.59 1.21 10.94
C VAL A 75 0.44 2.21 10.43
N MET A 76 1.08 2.95 11.34
CA MET A 76 2.24 3.79 11.06
C MET A 76 3.47 3.29 11.79
N ALA A 77 4.63 3.55 11.18
CA ALA A 77 5.94 3.46 11.79
C ALA A 77 6.40 4.88 12.13
N VAL A 78 6.77 5.11 13.38
CA VAL A 78 7.15 6.42 13.90
C VAL A 78 8.58 6.34 14.44
N SER A 79 9.42 7.32 14.07
CA SER A 79 10.79 7.43 14.58
C SER A 79 10.83 8.00 16.00
N ASP A 80 12.00 7.94 16.64
CA ASP A 80 12.24 8.56 17.95
C ASP A 80 11.99 10.09 17.96
N ALA A 81 12.07 10.74 16.79
CA ALA A 81 11.75 12.15 16.59
C ALA A 81 10.26 12.41 16.38
N ASN A 82 9.40 11.39 16.56
CA ASN A 82 7.97 11.40 16.29
C ASN A 82 7.58 11.65 14.81
N GLU A 83 8.53 11.50 13.88
CA GLU A 83 8.28 11.60 12.44
C GLU A 83 7.68 10.29 11.88
N ILE A 84 6.70 10.40 10.97
CA ILE A 84 6.15 9.24 10.26
C ILE A 84 7.17 8.71 9.25
N ALA A 85 7.80 7.59 9.59
CA ALA A 85 8.77 6.92 8.74
C ALA A 85 8.11 6.06 7.65
N GLY A 86 6.89 5.60 7.88
CA GLY A 86 6.11 4.85 6.91
C GLY A 86 4.70 4.54 7.40
N VAL A 87 3.82 4.17 6.48
CA VAL A 87 2.43 3.84 6.75
C VAL A 87 1.98 2.66 5.90
N VAL A 88 1.01 1.92 6.43
CA VAL A 88 0.19 1.00 5.66
C VAL A 88 -1.27 1.31 5.95
N LEU A 89 -2.01 1.71 4.90
CA LEU A 89 -3.44 2.00 5.02
C LEU A 89 -4.23 0.72 4.76
N ASN A 90 -5.02 0.33 5.75
CA ASN A 90 -5.76 -0.92 5.76
C ASN A 90 -7.26 -0.64 5.82
N GLY A 91 -8.00 -1.22 4.87
CA GLY A 91 -9.44 -1.13 4.76
C GLY A 91 -10.12 -2.47 5.06
N ILE A 92 -11.46 -2.43 5.02
CA ILE A 92 -12.32 -3.60 5.13
C ILE A 92 -13.06 -3.74 3.81
N LEU A 93 -12.94 -4.89 3.16
CA LEU A 93 -13.76 -5.23 2.00
C LEU A 93 -14.85 -6.23 2.40
N ARG A 94 -16.06 -6.01 1.89
CA ARG A 94 -17.23 -6.87 2.02
C ARG A 94 -17.83 -7.18 0.64
N PRO A 95 -18.66 -8.25 0.53
CA PRO A 95 -19.38 -8.55 -0.70
C PRO A 95 -20.14 -7.33 -1.23
N GLY A 96 -19.97 -7.03 -2.52
CA GLY A 96 -20.63 -5.90 -3.19
C GLY A 96 -19.88 -4.56 -3.13
N ASP A 97 -18.88 -4.41 -2.26
CA ASP A 97 -18.16 -3.13 -2.09
C ASP A 97 -17.48 -2.68 -3.39
N LEU A 98 -16.83 -3.61 -4.12
CA LEU A 98 -16.12 -3.31 -5.36
C LEU A 98 -17.08 -2.94 -6.49
N GLN A 99 -18.23 -3.63 -6.59
CA GLN A 99 -19.28 -3.31 -7.56
C GLN A 99 -19.85 -1.91 -7.30
N ALA A 100 -20.12 -1.58 -6.02
CA ALA A 100 -20.57 -0.24 -5.63
C ALA A 100 -19.52 0.83 -5.92
N ALA A 101 -18.24 0.54 -5.64
CA ALA A 101 -17.12 1.44 -5.92
C ALA A 101 -16.94 1.68 -7.42
N LYS A 102 -17.02 0.64 -8.25
CA LYS A 102 -16.97 0.73 -9.71
C LYS A 102 -18.13 1.54 -10.28
N LYS A 103 -19.35 1.41 -9.73
CA LYS A 103 -20.48 2.27 -10.11
C LYS A 103 -20.24 3.73 -9.74
N LYS A 104 -19.71 3.99 -8.53
CA LYS A 104 -19.37 5.35 -8.07
C LYS A 104 -18.22 5.97 -8.88
N LEU A 105 -17.32 5.16 -9.44
CA LEU A 105 -16.22 5.64 -10.28
C LEU A 105 -16.72 6.43 -11.49
N GLN A 106 -17.87 6.05 -12.06
CA GLN A 106 -18.48 6.71 -13.21
C GLN A 106 -18.95 8.14 -12.90
N THR A 107 -19.08 8.51 -11.61
CA THR A 107 -19.48 9.86 -11.20
C THR A 107 -18.29 10.78 -10.93
N LYS A 108 -17.05 10.28 -11.05
CA LYS A 108 -15.83 11.08 -10.89
C LYS A 108 -15.54 11.82 -12.19
N ASP A 109 -15.09 13.06 -12.11
CA ASP A 109 -14.81 13.93 -13.26
C ASP A 109 -13.38 13.81 -13.82
N ASP A 110 -12.43 13.25 -13.07
CA ASP A 110 -11.06 13.03 -13.51
C ASP A 110 -10.89 11.73 -14.33
N GLU A 111 -10.58 11.86 -15.63
CA GLU A 111 -10.40 10.73 -16.55
C GLU A 111 -9.20 9.84 -16.19
N LYS A 112 -8.10 10.43 -15.73
CA LYS A 112 -6.89 9.69 -15.37
C LYS A 112 -7.15 8.81 -14.15
N TYR A 113 -7.81 9.38 -13.14
CA TYR A 113 -8.27 8.65 -11.97
C TYR A 113 -9.22 7.52 -12.37
N ARG A 114 -10.18 7.79 -13.28
CA ARG A 114 -11.10 6.76 -13.79
C ARG A 114 -10.35 5.60 -14.46
N LYS A 115 -9.37 5.87 -15.34
CA LYS A 115 -8.59 4.82 -16.02
C LYS A 115 -7.88 3.88 -15.03
N ILE A 116 -7.24 4.44 -14.01
CA ILE A 116 -6.52 3.67 -12.99
C ILE A 116 -7.47 2.75 -12.21
N PHE A 117 -8.53 3.32 -11.64
CA PHE A 117 -9.45 2.55 -10.80
C PHE A 117 -10.34 1.60 -11.62
N GLN A 118 -10.58 1.89 -12.89
CA GLN A 118 -11.25 0.97 -13.80
C GLN A 118 -10.45 -0.32 -13.95
N LEU A 119 -9.14 -0.23 -14.21
CA LEU A 119 -8.24 -1.39 -14.22
C LEU A 119 -8.32 -2.17 -12.90
N LEU A 120 -8.17 -1.48 -11.76
CA LEU A 120 -8.17 -2.13 -10.45
C LEU A 120 -9.48 -2.88 -10.18
N TYR A 121 -10.63 -2.26 -10.44
CA TYR A 121 -11.92 -2.90 -10.22
C TYR A 121 -12.21 -4.02 -11.22
N ASP A 122 -11.89 -3.83 -12.50
CA ASP A 122 -12.07 -4.88 -13.51
C ASP A 122 -11.23 -6.11 -13.18
N HIS A 123 -9.97 -5.90 -12.78
CA HIS A 123 -9.07 -6.98 -12.40
C HIS A 123 -9.58 -7.73 -11.15
N ASN A 124 -10.03 -7.01 -10.13
CA ASN A 124 -10.55 -7.63 -8.91
C ASN A 124 -11.87 -8.39 -9.13
N LEU A 125 -12.73 -7.91 -10.02
CA LEU A 125 -14.05 -8.50 -10.27
C LEU A 125 -13.98 -9.78 -11.15
N GLN A 126 -12.79 -10.18 -11.61
CA GLN A 126 -12.60 -11.46 -12.30
C GLN A 126 -12.87 -12.67 -11.39
N THR A 127 -12.69 -12.49 -10.08
CA THR A 127 -12.94 -13.54 -9.07
C THR A 127 -13.64 -12.94 -7.87
N ASP A 128 -14.79 -13.51 -7.51
CA ASP A 128 -15.41 -13.24 -6.22
C ASP A 128 -14.61 -13.93 -5.11
N ILE A 129 -13.73 -13.17 -4.45
CA ILE A 129 -12.89 -13.68 -3.37
C ILE A 129 -13.71 -14.16 -2.16
N PHE A 130 -14.91 -13.61 -1.94
CA PHE A 130 -15.75 -13.98 -0.81
C PHE A 130 -16.34 -15.37 -1.04
N GLU A 131 -16.81 -15.62 -2.26
CA GLU A 131 -17.26 -16.96 -2.66
C GLU A 131 -16.09 -17.94 -2.74
N TYR A 132 -14.95 -17.54 -3.30
CA TYR A 132 -13.79 -18.42 -3.51
C TYR A 132 -13.18 -18.89 -2.18
N PHE A 133 -13.01 -17.97 -1.22
CA PHE A 133 -12.42 -18.27 0.09
C PHE A 133 -13.44 -18.61 1.18
N LYS A 134 -14.75 -18.52 0.89
CA LYS A 134 -15.85 -18.75 1.84
C LYS A 134 -15.74 -17.84 3.08
N ILE A 135 -15.59 -16.54 2.83
CA ILE A 135 -15.44 -15.48 3.85
C ILE A 135 -16.49 -14.39 3.64
N ASP A 136 -16.76 -13.61 4.68
CA ASP A 136 -17.73 -12.49 4.68
C ASP A 136 -17.06 -11.10 4.71
N LYS A 137 -15.76 -11.05 5.03
CA LYS A 137 -14.93 -9.84 5.00
C LYS A 137 -13.47 -10.19 4.72
N ALA A 138 -12.76 -9.27 4.07
CA ALA A 138 -11.32 -9.34 3.85
C ALA A 138 -10.62 -8.08 4.38
N PHE A 139 -9.39 -8.24 4.87
CA PHE A 139 -8.52 -7.15 5.32
C PHE A 139 -7.68 -6.68 4.13
N ASP A 140 -7.93 -5.47 3.65
CA ASP A 140 -7.34 -4.96 2.40
C ASP A 140 -6.20 -3.98 2.69
N MET A 141 -4.97 -4.36 2.37
CA MET A 141 -3.77 -3.53 2.54
C MET A 141 -3.57 -2.64 1.30
N SER A 142 -4.31 -1.53 1.28
CA SER A 142 -4.50 -0.68 0.10
C SER A 142 -3.28 0.16 -0.29
N ILE A 143 -2.53 0.69 0.68
CA ILE A 143 -1.36 1.54 0.45
C ILE A 143 -0.25 1.10 1.39
N LEU A 144 0.97 0.97 0.87
CA LEU A 144 2.18 0.74 1.64
C LEU A 144 3.23 1.76 1.22
N SER A 145 3.58 2.67 2.12
CA SER A 145 4.50 3.78 1.87
C SER A 145 5.58 3.84 2.94
N VAL A 146 6.82 4.08 2.52
CA VAL A 146 7.95 4.34 3.42
C VAL A 146 8.69 5.56 2.90
N ASP A 147 8.90 6.52 3.78
CA ASP A 147 9.64 7.75 3.47
C ASP A 147 11.07 7.38 3.07
N GLU A 148 11.56 8.03 2.02
CA GLU A 148 12.86 7.76 1.42
C GLU A 148 14.00 7.80 2.44
N LYS A 149 13.94 8.71 3.43
CA LYS A 149 14.93 8.88 4.50
C LYS A 149 15.07 7.63 5.39
N PHE A 150 14.04 6.78 5.43
CA PHE A 150 13.97 5.63 6.32
C PHE A 150 14.02 4.28 5.60
N ARG A 151 14.23 4.27 4.28
CA ARG A 151 14.38 3.05 3.48
C ARG A 151 15.61 2.24 3.89
N GLY A 152 15.61 0.95 3.53
CA GLY A 152 16.69 0.01 3.86
C GLY A 152 16.67 -0.52 5.30
N LYS A 153 15.71 -0.09 6.14
CA LYS A 153 15.58 -0.49 7.55
C LYS A 153 14.52 -1.55 7.83
N GLY A 154 13.98 -2.20 6.78
CA GLY A 154 12.95 -3.24 6.93
C GLY A 154 11.54 -2.75 7.31
N ILE A 155 11.31 -1.43 7.38
CA ILE A 155 10.05 -0.82 7.85
C ILE A 155 8.81 -1.37 7.12
N ALA A 156 8.87 -1.47 5.79
CA ALA A 156 7.73 -1.95 5.00
C ALA A 156 7.31 -3.38 5.38
N LYS A 157 8.27 -4.26 5.69
CA LYS A 157 8.00 -5.63 6.13
C LYS A 157 7.33 -5.63 7.50
N HIS A 158 7.86 -4.86 8.44
CA HIS A 158 7.27 -4.74 9.78
C HIS A 158 5.88 -4.10 9.77
N LEU A 159 5.59 -3.14 8.89
CA LEU A 159 4.25 -2.60 8.69
C LEU A 159 3.25 -3.69 8.26
N VAL A 160 3.64 -4.57 7.33
CA VAL A 160 2.82 -5.71 6.88
C VAL A 160 2.61 -6.72 8.02
N GLU A 161 3.66 -7.06 8.77
CA GLU A 161 3.58 -7.98 9.92
C GLU A 161 2.67 -7.46 11.04
N ASN A 162 2.76 -6.16 11.34
CA ASN A 162 1.86 -5.52 12.32
C ASN A 162 0.42 -5.51 11.83
N SER A 163 0.20 -5.27 10.53
CA SER A 163 -1.14 -5.30 9.94
C SER A 163 -1.74 -6.69 9.94
N GLU A 164 -0.94 -7.73 9.67
CA GLU A 164 -1.38 -9.13 9.80
C GLU A 164 -1.79 -9.45 11.24
N SER A 165 -0.97 -9.06 12.23
CA SER A 165 -1.28 -9.27 13.65
C SER A 165 -2.58 -8.56 14.05
N LEU A 166 -2.79 -7.34 13.55
CA LEU A 166 -4.01 -6.59 13.76
C LEU A 166 -5.23 -7.24 13.10
N ALA A 167 -5.07 -7.76 11.89
CA ALA A 167 -6.12 -8.48 11.17
C ALA A 167 -6.57 -9.74 11.92
N LYS A 168 -5.61 -10.55 12.40
CA LYS A 168 -5.90 -11.74 13.23
C LYS A 168 -6.67 -11.36 14.49
N LYS A 169 -6.24 -10.31 15.19
CA LYS A 169 -6.91 -9.78 16.40
C LYS A 169 -8.36 -9.37 16.14
N HIS A 170 -8.69 -8.90 14.94
CA HIS A 170 -10.05 -8.50 14.54
C HIS A 170 -10.85 -9.61 13.83
N GLY A 171 -10.36 -10.86 13.89
CA GLY A 171 -11.04 -12.04 13.35
C GLY A 171 -11.18 -12.03 11.84
N PHE A 172 -10.25 -11.41 11.12
CA PHE A 172 -10.17 -11.57 9.67
C PHE A 172 -9.54 -12.92 9.33
N LYS A 173 -10.05 -13.55 8.27
CA LYS A 173 -9.56 -14.85 7.76
C LYS A 173 -8.71 -14.71 6.49
N LEU A 174 -8.68 -13.51 5.91
CA LEU A 174 -7.99 -13.24 4.66
C LEU A 174 -7.40 -11.83 4.67
N LEU A 175 -6.11 -11.75 4.33
CA LEU A 175 -5.45 -10.53 3.89
C LEU A 175 -5.47 -10.46 2.37
N LYS A 176 -5.61 -9.26 1.84
CA LYS A 176 -5.60 -8.96 0.41
C LYS A 176 -4.73 -7.72 0.15
N ALA A 177 -4.04 -7.70 -1.00
CA ALA A 177 -3.37 -6.49 -1.49
C ALA A 177 -3.37 -6.46 -3.03
N ASP A 178 -3.60 -5.28 -3.60
CA ASP A 178 -3.45 -5.03 -5.04
C ASP A 178 -2.10 -4.33 -5.28
N ALA A 179 -1.07 -5.12 -5.56
CA ALA A 179 0.29 -4.60 -5.67
C ALA A 179 0.64 -4.22 -7.11
N THR A 180 0.71 -2.92 -7.38
CA THR A 180 1.08 -2.32 -8.67
C THR A 180 2.59 -2.23 -8.89
N GLY A 181 3.36 -2.13 -7.79
CA GLY A 181 4.81 -1.98 -7.81
C GLY A 181 5.54 -3.29 -7.53
N VAL A 182 6.66 -3.51 -8.23
CA VAL A 182 7.55 -4.67 -8.02
C VAL A 182 8.09 -4.75 -6.58
N PHE A 183 8.27 -3.60 -5.91
CA PHE A 183 8.79 -3.56 -4.54
C PHE A 183 7.76 -4.08 -3.52
N SER A 184 6.52 -3.62 -3.59
CA SER A 184 5.44 -4.12 -2.72
C SER A 184 5.12 -5.58 -3.02
N GLN A 185 5.14 -6.01 -4.29
CA GLN A 185 5.00 -7.42 -4.67
C GLN A 185 6.04 -8.31 -3.98
N LYS A 186 7.31 -7.88 -3.94
CA LYS A 186 8.38 -8.61 -3.24
C LYS A 186 8.14 -8.67 -1.74
N ILE A 187 7.71 -7.55 -1.13
CA ILE A 187 7.41 -7.47 0.30
C ILE A 187 6.27 -8.43 0.66
N PHE A 188 5.13 -8.36 -0.02
CA PHE A 188 3.99 -9.23 0.24
C PHE A 188 4.33 -10.72 0.06
N LYS A 189 5.05 -11.09 -1.01
CA LYS A 189 5.51 -12.47 -1.21
C LYS A 189 6.43 -12.94 -0.08
N SER A 190 7.36 -12.08 0.35
CA SER A 190 8.24 -12.40 1.50
C SER A 190 7.49 -12.54 2.82
N ALA A 191 6.31 -11.91 2.93
CA ALA A 191 5.39 -12.05 4.05
C ALA A 191 4.43 -13.25 3.90
N GLY A 192 4.60 -14.09 2.88
CA GLY A 192 3.80 -15.30 2.66
C GLY A 192 2.48 -15.07 1.92
N PHE A 193 2.34 -13.97 1.19
CA PHE A 193 1.22 -13.79 0.27
C PHE A 193 1.43 -14.58 -1.02
N GLU A 194 0.34 -15.16 -1.51
CA GLU A 194 0.25 -15.86 -2.80
C GLU A 194 -0.40 -14.96 -3.84
N VAL A 195 -0.10 -15.19 -5.12
CA VAL A 195 -0.71 -14.47 -6.25
C VAL A 195 -1.97 -15.20 -6.66
N LEU A 196 -3.13 -14.52 -6.63
CA LEU A 196 -4.38 -15.06 -7.18
C LEU A 196 -4.48 -14.77 -8.68
N HIS A 197 -4.25 -13.50 -9.05
CA HIS A 197 -4.29 -13.03 -10.43
C HIS A 197 -3.19 -12.01 -10.71
N GLU A 198 -2.85 -11.84 -11.98
CA GLU A 198 -1.95 -10.79 -12.43
C GLU A 198 -2.39 -10.23 -13.79
N GLN A 199 -2.14 -8.93 -13.98
CA GLN A 199 -2.38 -8.21 -15.23
C GLN A 199 -1.09 -7.52 -15.66
N TYR A 200 -0.54 -7.91 -16.80
CA TYR A 200 0.62 -7.23 -17.39
C TYR A 200 0.18 -5.90 -18.01
N TYR A 201 0.95 -4.83 -17.76
CA TYR A 201 0.59 -3.50 -18.26
C TYR A 201 0.67 -3.40 -19.78
N ASN A 202 1.63 -4.08 -20.41
CA ASN A 202 1.74 -4.15 -21.86
C ASN A 202 0.64 -4.99 -22.54
N LYS A 203 -0.21 -5.68 -21.77
CA LYS A 203 -1.38 -6.41 -22.25
C LYS A 203 -2.69 -5.71 -21.89
N TYR A 204 -2.62 -4.55 -21.23
CA TYR A 204 -3.78 -3.75 -20.91
C TYR A 204 -3.90 -2.63 -21.96
N VAL A 205 -4.55 -3.00 -23.07
CA VAL A 205 -4.65 -2.18 -24.28
C VAL A 205 -6.10 -1.82 -24.58
N ASP A 206 -6.30 -0.73 -25.33
CA ASP A 206 -7.60 -0.35 -25.86
C ASP A 206 -7.97 -1.11 -27.15
N ASN A 207 -9.06 -0.70 -27.80
CA ASN A 207 -9.55 -1.33 -29.03
C ASN A 207 -8.58 -1.20 -30.22
N ASP A 208 -7.65 -0.23 -30.17
CA ASP A 208 -6.67 0.03 -31.21
C ASP A 208 -5.32 -0.65 -30.89
N ASN A 209 -5.27 -1.49 -29.85
CA ASN A 209 -4.06 -2.13 -29.28
C ASN A 209 -3.05 -1.15 -28.65
N GLU A 210 -3.47 0.07 -28.32
CA GLU A 210 -2.62 1.04 -27.63
C GLU A 210 -2.67 0.83 -26.11
N ILE A 211 -1.52 0.98 -25.44
CA ILE A 211 -1.41 0.74 -24.00
C ILE A 211 -2.18 1.83 -23.23
N ILE A 212 -3.17 1.42 -22.43
CA ILE A 212 -4.03 2.36 -21.67
C ILE A 212 -3.26 3.04 -20.52
N LEU A 213 -2.39 2.28 -19.85
CA LEU A 213 -1.58 2.75 -18.72
C LEU A 213 -0.10 2.42 -19.01
N PRO A 214 0.67 3.37 -19.57
CA PRO A 214 2.06 3.15 -19.96
C PRO A 214 2.99 3.21 -18.74
N VAL A 215 2.90 2.20 -17.89
CA VAL A 215 3.70 2.10 -16.66
C VAL A 215 5.17 1.87 -17.00
N GLU A 216 6.03 2.67 -16.38
CA GLU A 216 7.49 2.62 -16.59
C GLU A 216 8.15 1.42 -15.87
N SER A 217 9.25 0.95 -16.46
CA SER A 217 10.18 0.02 -15.79
C SER A 217 10.64 0.58 -14.43
N PRO A 218 10.82 -0.24 -13.39
CA PRO A 218 10.82 -1.71 -13.37
C PRO A 218 9.44 -2.35 -13.13
N HIS A 219 8.35 -1.60 -13.21
CA HIS A 219 6.99 -2.09 -12.91
C HIS A 219 6.35 -2.65 -14.18
N ILE A 220 6.01 -3.94 -14.17
CA ILE A 220 5.54 -4.64 -15.39
C ILE A 220 4.13 -5.22 -15.30
N LYS A 221 3.59 -5.35 -14.08
CA LYS A 221 2.29 -5.96 -13.84
C LYS A 221 1.67 -5.53 -12.52
N LEU A 222 0.35 -5.52 -12.48
CA LEU A 222 -0.48 -5.54 -11.28
C LEU A 222 -0.60 -6.99 -10.80
N GLN A 223 -0.53 -7.22 -9.49
CA GLN A 223 -0.81 -8.53 -8.88
C GLN A 223 -1.84 -8.40 -7.78
N LEU A 224 -2.91 -9.19 -7.86
CA LEU A 224 -3.84 -9.40 -6.76
C LEU A 224 -3.28 -10.52 -5.87
N LEU A 225 -2.86 -10.13 -4.67
CA LEU A 225 -2.20 -10.99 -3.69
C LEU A 225 -3.13 -11.26 -2.52
N TYR A 226 -3.02 -12.45 -1.94
CA TYR A 226 -3.78 -12.82 -0.76
C TYR A 226 -2.93 -13.64 0.21
N LYS A 227 -3.34 -13.64 1.48
CA LYS A 227 -2.83 -14.55 2.50
C LYS A 227 -3.98 -15.01 3.39
N ARG A 228 -4.19 -16.31 3.49
CA ARG A 228 -5.15 -16.88 4.45
C ARG A 228 -4.59 -16.74 5.87
N LEU A 229 -5.47 -16.42 6.80
CA LEU A 229 -5.17 -16.37 8.22
C LEU A 229 -5.86 -17.56 8.88
N ASP A 230 -5.08 -18.39 9.56
CA ASP A 230 -5.56 -19.53 10.34
C ASP A 230 -6.32 -19.08 11.60
#